data_AF-A0A5E4GGM9-F1
#
_entry.id   AF-A0A5E4GGM9-F1
#
_cell.length_a   1.000
_cell.length_b   1.000
_cell.length_c   1.000
_cell.angle_alpha   90.00
_cell.angle_beta   90.00
_cell.angle_gamma   90.00
#
_symmetry.space_group_name_H-M   'P 1'
#
loop_
_entity.id
_entity.type
_entity.pdbx_description
1 polymer ?
#
loop_
_entity_poly.entity_id
_entity_poly.type
_entity_poly.pdbx_seq_one_letter_code
_entity_poly.pdbx_strand_id
1 'polypeptide(L)'
;AKKTLSALGMSYEKIHAFSNDCILYKKDYEDSTNCPTCGISRCKEGKDLILKEDVPAKVVWYFPLIPRFKRMFQSRKTAKSLTWHATS
;
A
#
# COMPACT_ATOMS: atom_id res chain seq x y z
N ALA A 1 -5.61 -13.15 14.76
CA ALA A 1 -4.49 -13.16 13.79
C ALA A 1 -3.86 -11.79 13.53
N LYS A 2 -4.60 -10.72 13.18
CA LYS A 2 -3.99 -9.40 12.85
C LYS A 2 -3.16 -8.78 14.00
N LYS A 3 -3.64 -8.88 15.24
CA LYS A 3 -2.94 -8.37 16.44
C LYS A 3 -1.59 -9.06 16.67
N THR A 4 -1.51 -10.38 16.49
CA THR A 4 -0.26 -11.15 16.66
C THR A 4 0.75 -10.84 15.56
N LEU A 5 0.33 -10.73 14.29
CA LEU A 5 1.20 -10.30 13.20
C LEU A 5 1.73 -8.87 13.42
N SER A 6 0.90 -7.97 13.93
CA SER A 6 1.33 -6.61 14.28
C SER A 6 2.37 -6.60 15.40
N ALA A 7 2.23 -7.45 16.42
CA ALA A 7 3.22 -7.57 17.50
C ALA A 7 4.59 -8.07 16.99
N LEU A 8 4.58 -8.92 15.97
CA LEU A 8 5.80 -9.34 15.24
C LEU A 8 6.27 -8.30 14.21
N GLY A 9 5.67 -7.10 14.22
CA GLY A 9 5.87 -5.99 13.28
C GLY A 9 5.69 -6.39 11.81
N MET A 10 4.81 -7.35 11.56
CA MET A 10 4.26 -7.69 10.24
C MET A 10 2.88 -7.05 10.08
N SER A 11 2.74 -5.82 10.58
CA SER A 11 1.55 -5.00 10.33
C SER A 11 1.46 -4.65 8.86
N TYR A 12 0.25 -4.65 8.32
CA TYR A 12 -0.02 -4.23 6.96
C TYR A 12 -1.22 -3.28 6.94
N GLU A 13 -1.18 -2.33 6.01
CA GLU A 13 -2.25 -1.41 5.65
C GLU A 13 -2.88 -1.91 4.35
N LYS A 14 -4.20 -1.79 4.22
CA LYS A 14 -4.87 -2.04 2.95
C LYS A 14 -5.04 -0.69 2.26
N ILE A 15 -4.61 -0.59 1.01
CA ILE A 15 -4.71 0.62 0.20
C ILE A 15 -5.49 0.25 -1.06
N HIS A 16 -6.45 1.07 -1.45
CA HIS A 16 -7.14 0.86 -2.71
C HIS A 16 -6.21 1.24 -3.87
N ALA A 17 -6.38 0.57 -5.00
CA ALA A 17 -5.66 0.86 -6.23
C ALA A 17 -6.64 0.86 -7.40
N PHE A 18 -6.29 1.56 -8.47
CA PHE A 18 -6.98 1.40 -9.75
C PHE A 18 -6.65 0.05 -10.39
N SER A 19 -7.56 -0.43 -11.24
CA SER A 19 -7.39 -1.69 -11.98
C SER A 19 -6.08 -1.74 -12.77
N ASN A 20 -5.67 -0.60 -13.35
CA ASN A 20 -4.47 -0.47 -14.18
C ASN A 20 -3.23 0.00 -13.40
N ASP A 21 -3.27 0.00 -12.06
CA ASP A 21 -2.16 0.42 -11.19
C ASP A 21 -1.62 1.84 -11.44
N CYS A 22 -2.42 2.72 -12.05
CA CYS A 22 -2.00 4.09 -12.37
C CYS A 22 -1.61 4.90 -11.13
N ILE A 23 -2.44 4.84 -10.09
CA ILE A 23 -2.19 5.49 -8.79
C ILE A 23 -2.75 4.65 -7.63
N LEU A 24 -2.24 4.93 -6.44
CA LEU A 24 -2.76 4.41 -5.16
C LEU A 24 -3.64 5.47 -4.50
N TYR A 25 -4.76 5.05 -3.91
CA TYR A 25 -5.63 5.92 -3.11
C TYR A 25 -4.98 6.20 -1.76
N LYS A 26 -4.06 7.16 -1.74
CA LYS A 26 -3.31 7.56 -0.56
C LYS A 26 -2.98 9.05 -0.64
N LYS A 27 -3.03 9.75 0.50
CA LYS A 27 -2.73 11.19 0.61
C LYS A 27 -3.61 11.99 -0.35
N ASP A 28 -3.01 12.66 -1.34
CA ASP A 28 -3.67 13.60 -2.25
C ASP A 28 -4.78 12.95 -3.10
N TYR A 29 -4.80 11.62 -3.20
CA TYR A 29 -5.80 10.86 -3.96
C TYR A 29 -6.78 10.08 -3.07
N GLU A 30 -6.75 10.27 -1.75
CA GLU A 30 -7.57 9.48 -0.81
C GLU A 30 -9.07 9.58 -1.07
N ASP A 31 -9.57 10.76 -1.42
CA ASP A 31 -10.98 11.03 -1.70
C ASP A 31 -11.31 11.02 -3.20
N SER A 32 -10.34 10.68 -4.06
CA SER A 32 -10.61 10.61 -5.49
C SER A 32 -11.60 9.48 -5.80
N THR A 33 -12.49 9.73 -6.75
CA THR A 33 -13.44 8.73 -7.27
C THR A 33 -12.97 8.18 -8.61
N ASN A 34 -12.31 9.01 -9.41
CA ASN A 34 -11.84 8.67 -10.75
C ASN A 34 -10.34 8.88 -10.88
N CYS A 35 -9.70 8.09 -11.75
CA CYS A 35 -8.27 8.17 -11.96
C CYS A 35 -7.93 9.46 -12.73
N PRO A 36 -7.05 10.34 -12.22
CA PRO A 36 -6.62 11.52 -12.96
C PRO A 36 -5.87 11.16 -14.25
N THR A 37 -5.28 9.95 -14.33
CA THR A 37 -4.49 9.52 -15.48
C THR A 37 -5.33 8.82 -16.56
N CYS A 38 -6.30 7.98 -16.16
CA CYS A 38 -7.03 7.14 -17.11
C CYS A 38 -8.56 7.28 -17.05
N GLY A 39 -9.11 8.12 -16.17
CA GLY A 39 -10.55 8.38 -16.05
C GLY A 39 -11.39 7.24 -15.49
N ILE A 40 -10.80 6.06 -15.25
CA ILE A 40 -11.50 4.88 -14.71
C ILE A 40 -11.99 5.17 -13.28
N SER A 41 -13.12 4.57 -12.88
CA SER A 41 -13.67 4.68 -11.52
C SER A 41 -12.89 3.83 -10.50
N ARG A 42 -12.95 4.26 -9.23
CA ARG A 42 -12.47 3.55 -8.03
C ARG A 42 -13.14 2.22 -7.81
N CYS A 43 -14.43 2.18 -8.10
CA CYS A 43 -15.31 1.12 -7.68
C CYS A 43 -15.61 0.19 -8.84
N LYS A 44 -15.93 -1.08 -8.54
CA LYS A 44 -16.34 -2.02 -9.58
C LYS A 44 -17.71 -1.63 -10.11
N GLU A 45 -17.82 -1.60 -11.43
CA GLU A 45 -19.13 -1.63 -12.09
C GLU A 45 -19.81 -2.98 -11.80
N GLY A 46 -21.05 -2.94 -11.33
CA GLY A 46 -21.88 -4.12 -11.21
C GLY A 46 -22.28 -4.65 -12.59
N LYS A 47 -22.78 -5.89 -12.64
CA LYS A 47 -23.32 -6.50 -13.88
C LYS A 47 -24.45 -5.69 -14.51
N ASP A 48 -25.11 -4.87 -13.71
CA ASP A 48 -26.23 -4.02 -14.11
C ASP A 48 -25.79 -2.59 -14.53
N LEU A 49 -24.49 -2.35 -14.77
CA LEU A 49 -23.87 -1.03 -15.00
C LEU A 49 -24.04 -0.03 -13.83
N ILE A 50 -24.59 -0.48 -12.71
CA ILE A 50 -24.69 0.31 -11.49
C ILE A 50 -23.34 0.24 -10.77
N LEU A 51 -22.72 1.40 -10.53
CA LEU A 51 -21.52 1.52 -9.70
C LEU A 51 -21.84 0.99 -8.29
N LYS A 52 -21.14 -0.07 -7.87
CA LYS A 52 -21.18 -0.49 -6.46
C LYS A 52 -20.19 0.37 -5.70
N GLU A 53 -20.67 1.54 -5.27
CA GLU A 53 -19.88 2.61 -4.63
C GLU A 53 -19.00 2.12 -3.47
N ASP A 54 -19.37 1.01 -2.81
CA ASP A 54 -18.64 0.46 -1.67
C ASP A 54 -17.59 -0.62 -2.00
N VAL A 55 -17.46 -1.06 -3.26
CA VAL A 55 -16.55 -2.17 -3.62
C VAL A 55 -15.36 -1.64 -4.44
N PRO A 56 -14.16 -1.52 -3.83
CA PRO A 56 -12.98 -1.09 -4.57
C PRO A 56 -12.61 -2.09 -5.67
N ALA A 57 -12.18 -1.56 -6.82
CA ALA A 57 -11.77 -2.37 -7.96
C ALA A 57 -10.58 -3.28 -7.62
N LYS A 58 -9.58 -2.72 -6.93
CA LYS A 58 -8.36 -3.43 -6.51
C LYS A 58 -7.93 -2.96 -5.11
N VAL A 59 -7.41 -3.89 -4.31
CA VAL A 59 -6.87 -3.61 -2.98
C VAL A 59 -5.46 -4.18 -2.91
N VAL A 60 -4.49 -3.35 -2.55
CA VAL A 60 -3.09 -3.74 -2.32
C VAL A 60 -2.77 -3.74 -0.83
N TRP A 61 -1.82 -4.56 -0.41
CA TRP A 61 -1.39 -4.65 0.98
C TRP A 61 -0.03 -3.97 1.12
N TYR A 62 0.01 -2.87 1.86
CA TYR A 62 1.21 -2.08 2.11
C TYR A 62 1.82 -2.46 3.45
N PHE A 63 3.11 -2.80 3.45
CA PHE A 63 3.88 -3.01 4.67
C PHE A 63 4.62 -1.71 5.03
N PRO A 64 4.34 -1.08 6.18
CA PRO A 64 5.01 0.15 6.57
C PRO A 64 6.53 -0.02 6.63
N LEU A 65 7.24 0.90 5.99
CA LEU A 65 8.70 0.84 5.89
C LEU A 65 9.39 1.10 7.23
N ILE A 66 8.90 2.07 8.01
CA ILE A 66 9.54 2.52 9.25
C ILE A 66 9.72 1.37 10.27
N PRO A 67 8.68 0.58 10.62
CA PRO A 67 8.84 -0.56 11.53
C PRO A 67 9.82 -1.62 11.00
N ARG A 68 9.83 -1.83 9.68
CA ARG A 68 10.75 -2.77 9.03
C ARG A 68 12.20 -2.30 9.13
N PHE A 69 12.46 -1.02 8.86
CA PHE A 69 13.79 -0.44 9.03
C PHE A 69 14.25 -0.51 10.48
N LYS A 70 13.40 -0.11 11.44
CA LYS A 70 13.73 -0.23 12.89
C LYS A 70 14.20 -1.64 13.25
N ARG A 71 13.53 -2.68 12.74
CA ARG A 71 13.95 -4.08 12.96
C ARG A 71 15.28 -4.41 12.28
N MET A 72 15.48 -3.98 11.03
CA MET A 72 16.72 -4.24 10.31
C MET A 72 17.94 -3.62 11.02
N PHE A 73 17.77 -2.44 11.63
CA PHE A 73 18.82 -1.75 12.41
C PHE A 73 19.03 -2.32 13.82
N GLN A 74 18.16 -3.21 14.33
CA GLN A 74 18.38 -3.86 15.64
C GLN A 74 19.54 -4.86 15.60
N SER A 75 19.80 -5.47 14.45
CA SER A 75 20.92 -6.40 14.27
C SER A 75 22.17 -5.63 13.88
N ARG A 76 23.21 -5.63 14.73
CA ARG A 76 24.51 -5.00 14.42
C ARG A 76 25.13 -5.52 13.11
N LYS A 77 24.98 -6.83 12.85
CA LYS A 77 25.50 -7.45 11.62
C LYS A 77 24.76 -6.91 10.40
N THR A 78 23.44 -6.86 10.44
CA THR A 78 22.59 -6.40 9.34
C THR A 78 22.73 -4.89 9.12
N ALA A 79 22.81 -4.11 10.20
CA ALA A 79 22.97 -2.66 10.16
C ALA A 79 24.22 -2.22 9.40
N LYS A 80 25.35 -2.95 9.53
CA LYS A 80 26.57 -2.69 8.76
C LYS A 80 26.37 -2.80 7.25
N SER A 81 25.45 -3.64 6.79
CA SER A 81 25.12 -3.80 5.36
C SER A 81 24.05 -2.82 4.86
N LEU A 82 23.46 -2.00 5.74
CA LEU A 82 22.45 -1.00 5.39
C LEU A 82 23.04 0.40 5.23
N THR A 83 24.37 0.52 5.25
CA THR A 83 25.06 1.78 4.95
C THR A 83 25.09 2.02 3.46
N TRP A 84 24.96 3.28 3.06
CA TRP A 84 25.01 3.69 1.67
C TRP A 84 26.35 3.33 1.02
N HIS A 85 26.32 2.77 -0.18
CA HIS A 85 27.50 2.25 -0.88
C HIS A 85 28.13 3.22 -1.88
N ALA A 86 27.69 4.48 -1.98
CA ALA A 86 28.20 5.36 -3.07
C ALA A 86 29.69 5.74 -2.96
N THR A 87 30.37 5.40 -1.87
CA THR A 87 31.81 5.62 -1.70
C THR A 87 32.61 4.32 -1.66
N SER A 88 32.02 3.20 -2.06
CA SER A 88 32.70 1.90 -2.22
C SER A 88 33.13 1.67 -3.67
#